data_AF-K9P2Z1-F1
#
_entry.id   AF-K9P2Z1-F1
#
_cell.length_a   1.000
_cell.length_b   1.000
_cell.length_c   1.000
_cell.angle_alpha   90.00
_cell.angle_beta   90.00
_cell.angle_gamma   90.00
#
_symmetry.space_group_name_H-M   'P 1'
#
loop_
_entity.id
_entity.type
_entity.pdbx_description
1 polymer ?
#
loop_
_entity_poly.entity_id
_entity_poly.type
_entity_poly.pdbx_seq_one_letter_code
_entity_poly.pdbx_strand_id
1 'polypeptide(L)'
;MLASATRLPRVASPYRPPMPLEDLHVLDYLELAGSQARAGAALAMHQSTVSRSLQLMQQEFRLEPERGSPVCRHGHNPCLQHLRLASREHRLMEGLLRIGTDVLHQSLLAGLAGVQRVPPRCRSGDHWAALVGHGLLDGAIVSAFSLPQPLPPGEELRWDGLRALPLGRLGLRLVAAPPGTRRVLLPPRGAAPLLHQAVVALGFVVEPQPVACQEPAAWVKRARDRGLALPLCPPLLGTDWLAANGLEPLAELPPLEEELWLLLPEVAVNTNPARQCLEGLRAVISQAHVAAATKAEVQR
;
A
#
# COMPACT_ATOMS: atom_id res chain seq x y z
N MET A 1 4.53 2.04 -42.28
CA MET A 1 5.95 1.82 -41.90
C MET A 1 6.02 1.84 -40.39
N LEU A 2 6.30 0.68 -39.80
CA LEU A 2 6.32 0.43 -38.36
C LEU A 2 7.62 0.99 -37.77
N ALA A 3 7.50 1.92 -36.81
CA ALA A 3 8.64 2.43 -36.05
C ALA A 3 8.60 1.88 -34.62
N SER A 4 9.52 0.93 -34.42
CA SER A 4 10.29 0.63 -33.21
C SER A 4 9.55 0.44 -31.88
N ALA A 5 9.55 -0.83 -31.47
CA ALA A 5 9.48 -1.29 -30.10
C ALA A 5 10.34 -0.41 -29.18
N THR A 6 9.67 0.48 -28.45
CA THR A 6 10.22 1.14 -27.27
C THR A 6 10.59 0.02 -26.29
N ARG A 7 11.90 -0.18 -26.09
CA ARG A 7 12.40 -1.07 -25.04
C ARG A 7 11.71 -0.67 -23.75
N LEU A 8 10.91 -1.57 -23.19
CA LEU A 8 10.47 -1.47 -21.81
C LEU A 8 11.74 -1.29 -20.96
N PRO A 9 11.79 -0.30 -20.05
CA PRO A 9 12.93 -0.17 -19.16
C PRO A 9 13.10 -1.50 -18.42
N ARG A 10 14.36 -1.96 -18.35
CA ARG A 10 14.77 -3.16 -17.61
C ARG A 10 14.05 -3.17 -16.27
N VAL A 11 13.48 -4.32 -15.90
CA VAL A 11 13.12 -4.62 -14.51
C VAL A 11 14.31 -4.18 -13.66
N ALA A 12 14.16 -3.09 -12.90
CA ALA A 12 15.21 -2.61 -12.03
C ALA A 12 15.61 -3.80 -11.15
N SER A 13 16.91 -4.14 -11.14
CA SER A 13 17.41 -5.14 -10.21
C SER A 13 16.90 -4.76 -8.82
N PRO A 14 16.45 -5.72 -7.99
CA PRO A 14 16.05 -5.41 -6.63
C PRO A 14 17.15 -4.59 -5.96
N TYR A 15 16.77 -3.49 -5.32
CA TYR A 15 17.69 -2.63 -4.60
C TYR A 15 18.54 -3.47 -3.65
N ARG A 16 19.86 -3.32 -3.74
CA ARG A 16 20.80 -3.93 -2.81
C ARG A 16 21.36 -2.83 -1.93
N PRO A 17 21.05 -2.82 -0.62
CA PRO A 17 21.71 -1.89 0.29
C PRO A 17 23.22 -2.18 0.30
N PRO A 18 24.07 -1.17 0.55
CA PRO A 18 25.48 -1.42 0.82
C PRO A 18 25.61 -2.24 2.11
N MET A 19 26.66 -3.05 2.20
CA MET A 19 26.88 -3.99 3.31
C MET A 19 26.64 -3.40 4.72
N PRO A 20 27.09 -2.16 5.05
CA PRO A 20 26.81 -1.55 6.36
C PRO A 20 25.33 -1.27 6.68
N LEU A 21 24.44 -1.32 5.68
CA LEU A 21 23.00 -1.04 5.81
C LEU A 21 22.13 -2.29 5.57
N GLU A 22 22.73 -3.47 5.36
CA GLU A 22 22.00 -4.70 5.10
C GLU A 22 21.08 -5.08 6.28
N ASP A 23 21.60 -5.08 7.50
CA ASP A 23 20.80 -5.44 8.68
C ASP A 23 19.70 -4.41 8.99
N LEU A 24 19.97 -3.12 8.72
CA LEU A 24 18.95 -2.08 8.79
C LEU A 24 17.83 -2.33 7.77
N HIS A 25 18.18 -2.72 6.54
CA HIS A 25 17.21 -3.04 5.51
C HIS A 25 16.32 -4.24 5.89
N VAL A 26 16.91 -5.26 6.52
CA VAL A 26 16.17 -6.42 7.05
C VAL A 26 15.22 -5.98 8.17
N LEU A 27 15.68 -5.17 9.12
CA LEU A 27 14.86 -4.62 10.20
C LEU A 27 13.69 -3.79 9.66
N ASP A 28 13.93 -2.93 8.68
CA ASP A 28 12.91 -2.12 8.03
C ASP A 28 11.83 -3.00 7.38
N TYR A 29 12.24 -4.04 6.63
CA TYR A 29 11.29 -4.97 6.02
C TYR A 29 10.53 -5.80 7.05
N LEU A 30 11.14 -6.08 8.20
CA LEU A 30 10.44 -6.71 9.31
C LEU A 30 9.32 -5.82 9.87
N GLU A 31 9.58 -4.53 10.07
CA GLU A 31 8.57 -3.54 10.48
C GLU A 31 7.45 -3.41 9.43
N LEU A 32 7.83 -3.36 8.14
CA LEU A 32 6.89 -3.21 7.03
C LEU A 32 6.04 -4.47 6.81
N ALA A 33 6.61 -5.67 6.94
CA ALA A 33 5.91 -6.93 6.74
C ALA A 33 5.11 -7.37 7.98
N GLY A 34 5.55 -6.96 9.17
CA GLY A 34 4.94 -7.26 10.47
C GLY A 34 5.20 -8.68 11.00
N SER A 35 5.98 -9.50 10.29
CA SER A 35 6.41 -10.82 10.77
C SER A 35 7.69 -11.26 10.06
N GLN A 36 8.49 -12.09 10.73
CA GLN A 36 9.75 -12.59 10.18
C GLN A 36 9.54 -13.44 8.93
N ALA A 37 8.50 -14.27 8.88
CA ALA A 37 8.19 -15.11 7.72
C ALA A 37 7.89 -14.26 6.48
N ARG A 38 7.10 -13.20 6.62
CA ARG A 38 6.77 -12.30 5.51
C ARG A 38 7.96 -11.42 5.09
N ALA A 39 8.76 -10.95 6.05
CA ALA A 39 9.98 -10.22 5.75
C ALA A 39 10.99 -11.10 5.00
N GLY A 40 11.16 -12.35 5.43
CA GLY A 40 11.99 -13.34 4.75
C GLY A 40 11.51 -13.60 3.32
N ALA A 41 10.20 -13.82 3.13
CA ALA A 41 9.63 -13.97 1.78
C ALA A 41 9.88 -12.74 0.90
N ALA A 42 9.71 -11.53 1.43
CA ALA A 42 9.90 -10.28 0.69
C ALA A 42 11.36 -10.02 0.30
N LEU A 43 12.31 -10.50 1.11
CA LEU A 43 13.74 -10.34 0.89
C LEU A 43 14.40 -11.58 0.23
N ALA A 44 13.63 -12.63 -0.06
CA ALA A 44 14.15 -13.94 -0.48
C ALA A 44 15.19 -14.52 0.50
N MET A 45 14.91 -14.44 1.81
CA MET A 45 15.77 -14.91 2.90
C MET A 45 15.04 -15.91 3.80
N HIS A 46 15.80 -16.78 4.46
CA HIS A 46 15.24 -17.67 5.48
C HIS A 46 14.84 -16.89 6.74
N GLN A 47 13.77 -17.33 7.43
CA GLN A 47 13.26 -16.68 8.64
C GLN A 47 14.34 -16.56 9.73
N SER A 48 15.20 -17.58 9.89
CA SER A 48 16.29 -17.55 10.87
C SER A 48 17.31 -16.45 10.58
N THR A 49 17.52 -16.09 9.31
CA THR A 49 18.42 -14.99 8.92
C THR A 49 17.84 -13.65 9.33
N VAL A 50 16.53 -13.44 9.13
CA VAL A 50 15.81 -12.25 9.60
C VAL A 50 15.89 -12.13 11.12
N SER A 51 15.68 -13.25 11.83
CA SER A 51 15.76 -13.26 13.30
C SER A 51 17.16 -12.93 13.82
N ARG A 52 18.21 -13.43 13.16
CA ARG A 52 19.60 -13.14 13.53
C ARG A 52 19.94 -11.66 13.33
N SER A 53 19.56 -11.11 12.18
CA SER A 53 19.76 -9.69 11.85
C SER A 53 19.08 -8.77 12.86
N LEU A 54 17.82 -9.08 13.24
CA LEU A 54 17.10 -8.36 14.29
C LEU A 54 17.88 -8.36 15.62
N GLN A 55 18.37 -9.52 16.06
CA GLN A 55 19.11 -9.64 17.32
C GLN A 55 20.40 -8.82 17.31
N LEU A 56 21.12 -8.83 16.18
CA LEU A 56 22.33 -8.03 16.00
C LEU A 56 22.02 -6.53 16.09
N MET A 57 21.02 -6.05 15.35
CA MET A 57 20.59 -4.64 15.41
C MET A 57 20.15 -4.23 16.82
N GLN A 58 19.44 -5.09 17.54
CA GLN A 58 19.01 -4.82 18.90
C GLN A 58 20.19 -4.69 19.87
N GLN A 59 21.22 -5.53 19.72
CA GLN A 59 22.40 -5.50 20.57
C GLN A 59 23.29 -4.28 20.26
N GLU A 60 23.61 -4.06 18.98
CA GLU A 60 24.53 -2.99 18.57
C GLU A 60 23.96 -1.60 18.80
N PHE A 61 22.67 -1.40 18.54
CA PHE A 61 22.00 -0.11 18.70
C PHE A 61 21.21 0.01 20.01
N ARG A 62 21.29 -0.99 20.89
CA ARG A 62 20.56 -1.02 22.17
C ARG A 62 19.06 -0.71 22.00
N LEU A 63 18.44 -1.37 21.02
CA LEU A 63 17.04 -1.14 20.69
C LEU A 63 16.14 -1.86 21.71
N GLU A 64 15.26 -1.10 22.35
CA GLU A 64 14.27 -1.63 23.26
C GLU A 64 12.93 -1.84 22.53
N PRO A 65 12.42 -3.07 22.44
CA PRO A 65 11.15 -3.33 21.79
C PRO A 65 9.98 -2.70 22.55
N GLU A 66 9.16 -1.93 21.85
CA GLU A 66 7.97 -1.32 22.42
C GLU A 66 6.73 -2.19 22.15
N ARG A 67 6.28 -2.92 23.17
CA ARG A 67 5.12 -3.80 23.05
C ARG A 67 3.86 -2.98 22.78
N GLY A 68 3.11 -3.37 21.75
CA GLY A 68 1.88 -2.71 21.35
C GLY A 68 2.08 -1.51 20.42
N SER A 69 3.32 -1.06 20.22
CA SER A 69 3.62 0.01 19.27
C SER A 69 3.24 -0.42 17.85
N PRO A 70 2.51 0.40 17.08
CA PRO A 70 2.06 0.01 15.76
C PRO A 70 3.20 0.01 14.73
N VAL A 71 4.23 0.83 14.96
CA VAL A 71 5.40 1.11 14.12
C VAL A 71 6.64 1.06 15.02
N CYS A 72 7.81 0.71 14.49
CA CYS A 72 9.06 0.63 15.27
C CYS A 72 8.98 -0.34 16.46
N ARG A 73 8.25 -1.45 16.29
CA ARG A 73 8.00 -2.50 17.30
C ARG A 73 9.27 -3.14 17.84
N HIS A 74 10.30 -3.18 17.01
CA HIS A 74 11.57 -3.81 17.31
C HIS A 74 12.56 -2.86 17.98
N GLY A 75 12.11 -1.63 18.24
CA GLY A 75 12.83 -0.56 18.92
C GLY A 75 13.27 0.55 17.97
N HIS A 76 13.42 1.74 18.53
CA HIS A 76 13.80 2.95 17.82
C HIS A 76 14.61 3.87 18.71
N ASN A 77 15.55 4.58 18.11
CA ASN A 77 16.30 5.66 18.74
C ASN A 77 16.81 6.64 17.67
N PRO A 78 17.36 7.81 18.06
CA PRO A 78 17.87 8.80 17.11
C PRO A 78 18.96 8.27 16.17
N CYS A 79 19.83 7.37 16.64
CA CYS A 79 20.88 6.77 15.80
C CYS A 79 20.27 5.96 14.64
N LEU A 80 19.29 5.11 14.94
CA LEU A 80 18.56 4.33 13.94
C LEU A 80 17.79 5.24 12.97
N GLN A 81 17.24 6.35 13.45
CA GLN A 81 16.61 7.36 12.59
C GLN A 81 17.61 7.93 11.58
N HIS A 82 18.80 8.35 12.01
CA HIS A 82 19.82 8.87 11.10
C HIS A 82 20.29 7.83 10.08
N LEU A 83 20.43 6.56 10.49
CA LEU A 83 20.78 5.48 9.58
C LEU A 83 19.68 5.23 8.54
N ARG A 84 18.40 5.31 8.92
CA ARG A 84 17.28 5.21 7.96
C ARG A 84 17.28 6.37 6.97
N LEU A 85 17.55 7.58 7.43
CA LEU A 85 17.70 8.75 6.54
C LEU A 85 18.86 8.54 5.55
N ALA A 86 20.03 8.10 6.02
CA ALA A 86 21.16 7.77 5.14
C ALA A 86 20.82 6.66 4.15
N SER A 87 20.16 5.59 4.59
CA SER A 87 19.69 4.50 3.73
C SER A 87 18.67 4.96 2.70
N ARG A 88 17.81 5.93 3.05
CA ARG A 88 16.89 6.55 2.11
C ARG A 88 17.67 7.32 1.05
N GLU A 89 18.57 8.22 1.45
CA GLU A 89 19.32 9.03 0.48
C GLU A 89 20.08 8.15 -0.51
N HIS A 90 20.72 7.08 -0.03
CA HIS A 90 21.36 6.09 -0.90
C HIS A 90 20.38 5.44 -1.88
N ARG A 91 19.19 5.01 -1.40
CA ARG A 91 18.15 4.44 -2.27
C ARG A 91 17.65 5.45 -3.31
N LEU A 92 17.52 6.72 -2.94
CA LEU A 92 17.13 7.80 -3.85
C LEU A 92 18.22 8.09 -4.90
N MET A 93 19.51 7.95 -4.56
CA MET A 93 20.61 8.03 -5.52
C MET A 93 20.53 6.92 -6.58
N GLU A 94 20.03 5.75 -6.21
CA GLU A 94 19.71 4.65 -7.13
C GLU A 94 18.38 4.87 -7.91
N GLY A 95 17.74 6.03 -7.74
CA GLY A 95 16.49 6.39 -8.41
C GLY A 95 15.26 5.65 -7.88
N LEU A 96 15.30 5.15 -6.63
CA LEU A 96 14.24 4.33 -6.06
C LEU A 96 13.55 5.01 -4.87
N LEU A 97 12.23 5.16 -4.98
CA LEU A 97 11.33 5.56 -3.91
C LEU A 97 10.69 4.34 -3.27
N ARG A 98 10.71 4.25 -1.95
CA ARG A 98 9.98 3.23 -1.19
C ARG A 98 8.62 3.79 -0.77
N ILE A 99 7.60 3.48 -1.57
CA ILE A 99 6.22 3.92 -1.31
C ILE A 99 5.41 2.78 -0.71
N GLY A 100 4.79 3.02 0.44
CA GLY A 100 3.87 2.08 1.07
C GLY A 100 2.42 2.31 0.67
N THR A 101 1.61 1.25 0.65
CA THR A 101 0.16 1.36 0.59
C THR A 101 -0.50 0.08 1.08
N ASP A 102 -1.81 0.13 1.33
CA ASP A 102 -2.57 -1.06 1.71
C ASP A 102 -2.78 -2.02 0.53
N VAL A 103 -3.39 -3.17 0.81
CA VAL A 103 -3.61 -4.24 -0.17
C VAL A 103 -4.58 -3.86 -1.30
N LEU A 104 -5.52 -2.95 -1.05
CA LEU A 104 -6.54 -2.52 -2.03
C LEU A 104 -5.93 -1.63 -3.11
N HIS A 105 -4.88 -0.89 -2.75
CA HIS A 105 -4.23 0.12 -3.59
C HIS A 105 -2.90 -0.32 -4.21
N GLN A 106 -2.43 -1.55 -3.96
CA GLN A 106 -1.14 -2.03 -4.48
C GLN A 106 -1.03 -1.95 -6.00
N SER A 107 -2.13 -2.11 -6.73
CA SER A 107 -2.17 -2.00 -8.19
C SER A 107 -1.75 -0.62 -8.69
N LEU A 108 -1.91 0.45 -7.90
CA LEU A 108 -1.44 1.79 -8.25
C LEU A 108 0.09 1.87 -8.37
N LEU A 109 0.81 1.04 -7.60
CA LEU A 109 2.28 0.99 -7.62
C LEU A 109 2.80 0.02 -8.68
N ALA A 110 1.92 -0.77 -9.32
CA ALA A 110 2.32 -1.79 -10.27
C ALA A 110 2.82 -1.14 -11.56
N GLY A 111 4.12 -1.28 -11.84
CA GLY A 111 4.71 -0.81 -13.10
C GLY A 111 5.20 0.63 -13.07
N LEU A 112 5.07 1.34 -11.93
CA LEU A 112 5.72 2.63 -11.74
C LEU A 112 7.24 2.45 -11.69
N ALA A 113 7.93 3.07 -12.65
CA ALA A 113 9.38 3.13 -12.65
C ALA A 113 9.87 3.92 -11.43
N GLY A 114 11.00 3.51 -10.87
CA GLY A 114 11.60 4.21 -9.73
C GLY A 114 10.84 3.99 -8.40
N VAL A 115 9.89 3.05 -8.31
CA VAL A 115 9.23 2.71 -7.05
C VAL A 115 9.64 1.30 -6.58
N GLN A 116 10.29 1.23 -5.42
CA GLN A 116 10.56 0.00 -4.70
C GLN A 116 9.26 -0.54 -4.10
N ARG A 117 8.91 -1.78 -4.44
CA ARG A 117 7.78 -2.49 -3.83
C ARG A 117 8.10 -2.89 -2.39
N VAL A 118 7.13 -2.68 -1.52
CA VAL A 118 7.16 -3.14 -0.12
C VAL A 118 5.99 -4.08 0.14
N PRO A 119 6.07 -4.97 1.15
CA PRO A 119 4.97 -5.86 1.50
C PRO A 119 3.69 -5.08 1.80
N PRO A 120 2.54 -5.44 1.20
CA PRO A 120 1.27 -4.82 1.51
C PRO A 120 0.86 -5.10 2.95
N ARG A 121 0.24 -4.09 3.59
CA ARG A 121 -0.39 -4.29 4.90
C ARG A 121 -1.40 -3.17 5.13
N CYS A 122 -2.59 -3.54 5.57
CA CYS A 122 -3.59 -2.55 5.95
C CYS A 122 -3.19 -1.85 7.25
N ARG A 123 -3.21 -0.52 7.23
CA ARG A 123 -2.83 0.36 8.34
C ARG A 123 -3.74 1.59 8.32
N SER A 124 -3.92 2.24 9.46
CA SER A 124 -4.56 3.55 9.53
C SER A 124 -3.66 4.61 8.89
N GLY A 125 -4.25 5.79 8.59
CA GLY A 125 -3.49 6.96 8.14
C GLY A 125 -2.33 7.30 9.07
N ASP A 126 -2.57 7.33 10.38
CA ASP A 126 -1.54 7.68 11.38
C ASP A 126 -0.37 6.69 11.39
N HIS A 127 -0.65 5.40 11.20
CA HIS A 127 0.42 4.40 11.12
C HIS A 127 1.25 4.57 9.85
N TRP A 128 0.64 4.93 8.72
CA TRP A 128 1.38 5.28 7.51
C TRP A 128 2.23 6.54 7.70
N ALA A 129 1.66 7.57 8.32
CA ALA A 129 2.37 8.79 8.67
C ALA A 129 3.58 8.51 9.56
N ALA A 130 3.43 7.71 10.61
CA ALA A 130 4.53 7.32 11.48
C ALA A 130 5.65 6.57 10.72
N LEU A 131 5.30 5.67 9.79
CA LEU A 131 6.31 4.97 8.96
C LEU A 131 7.12 5.94 8.08
N VAL A 132 6.45 6.93 7.50
CA VAL A 132 7.11 7.98 6.69
C VAL A 132 7.97 8.87 7.60
N GLY A 133 7.44 9.32 8.74
CA GLY A 133 8.14 10.17 9.70
C GLY A 133 9.40 9.53 10.29
N HIS A 134 9.38 8.22 10.54
CA HIS A 134 10.55 7.46 11.01
C HIS A 134 11.53 7.07 9.89
N GLY A 135 11.28 7.44 8.64
CA GLY A 135 12.14 7.14 7.49
C GLY A 135 12.11 5.69 7.01
N LEU A 136 11.15 4.88 7.48
CA LEU A 136 10.95 3.50 7.01
C LEU A 136 10.44 3.48 5.56
N LEU A 137 9.69 4.51 5.18
CA LEU A 137 9.16 4.77 3.85
C LEU A 137 9.53 6.18 3.39
N ASP A 138 9.64 6.37 2.07
CA ASP A 138 9.78 7.71 1.48
C ASP A 138 8.44 8.41 1.34
N GLY A 139 7.37 7.61 1.25
CA GLY A 139 6.01 8.08 1.21
C GLY A 139 5.01 6.94 1.37
N ALA A 140 3.74 7.30 1.49
CA ALA A 140 2.65 6.35 1.54
C ALA A 140 1.44 6.86 0.76
N ILE A 141 0.71 5.96 0.09
CA ILE A 141 -0.62 6.28 -0.40
C ILE A 141 -1.60 6.04 0.75
N VAL A 142 -2.37 7.08 1.07
CA VAL A 142 -3.37 7.05 2.14
C VAL A 142 -4.74 7.27 1.53
N SER A 143 -5.68 6.41 1.90
CA SER A 143 -7.08 6.50 1.49
C SER A 143 -7.92 7.26 2.52
N ALA A 144 -8.91 8.01 2.03
CA ALA A 144 -9.94 8.64 2.85
C ALA A 144 -10.62 7.63 3.76
N PHE A 145 -10.77 6.37 3.32
CA PHE A 145 -11.38 5.34 4.13
C PHE A 145 -10.57 4.92 5.37
N SER A 146 -9.28 5.25 5.40
CA SER A 146 -8.38 4.97 6.53
C SER A 146 -8.38 6.04 7.62
N LEU A 147 -9.09 7.16 7.39
CA LEU A 147 -9.20 8.26 8.35
C LEU A 147 -10.17 7.90 9.47
N PRO A 148 -9.96 8.37 10.72
CA PRO A 148 -10.85 8.07 11.84
C PRO A 148 -12.25 8.68 11.65
N GLN A 149 -12.33 9.81 10.92
CA GLN A 149 -13.56 10.54 10.61
C GLN A 149 -13.47 11.12 9.20
N PRO A 150 -14.62 11.38 8.54
CA PRO A 150 -14.61 12.03 7.22
C PRO A 150 -13.93 13.39 7.29
N LEU A 151 -13.13 13.71 6.26
CA LEU A 151 -12.49 15.01 6.15
C LEU A 151 -13.54 16.07 5.79
N PRO A 152 -13.67 17.17 6.56
CA PRO A 152 -14.59 18.25 6.21
C PRO A 152 -14.24 18.89 4.85
N PRO A 153 -15.23 19.41 4.11
CA PRO A 153 -14.98 20.07 2.84
C PRO A 153 -13.99 21.24 2.98
N GLY A 154 -12.94 21.25 2.17
CA GLY A 154 -11.93 22.31 2.15
C GLY A 154 -10.85 22.20 3.23
N GLU A 155 -10.95 21.23 4.14
CA GLU A 155 -9.84 20.93 5.05
C GLU A 155 -8.74 20.14 4.35
N GLU A 156 -7.51 20.39 4.77
CA GLU A 156 -6.34 19.65 4.31
C GLU A 156 -5.98 18.57 5.32
N LEU A 157 -5.58 17.42 4.81
CA LEU A 157 -5.09 16.34 5.63
C LEU A 157 -3.67 16.63 6.14
N ARG A 158 -3.49 16.64 7.47
CA ARG A 158 -2.26 17.12 8.11
C ARG A 158 -1.68 16.10 9.09
N TRP A 159 -0.37 15.93 9.01
CA TRP A 159 0.47 15.27 10.01
C TRP A 159 1.75 16.08 10.16
N ASP A 160 2.28 16.16 11.37
CA ASP A 160 3.46 16.97 11.66
C ASP A 160 4.66 16.56 10.78
N GLY A 161 5.27 17.53 10.11
CA GLY A 161 6.44 17.33 9.23
C GLY A 161 6.16 16.59 7.93
N LEU A 162 4.89 16.28 7.62
CA LEU A 162 4.48 15.60 6.40
C LEU A 162 3.46 16.43 5.61
N ARG A 163 3.44 16.24 4.30
CA ARG A 163 2.45 16.83 3.40
C ARG A 163 1.67 15.75 2.68
N ALA A 164 0.35 15.85 2.71
CA ALA A 164 -0.56 15.03 1.92
C ALA A 164 -0.83 15.71 0.57
N LEU A 165 -0.39 15.08 -0.53
CA LEU A 165 -0.60 15.58 -1.88
C LEU A 165 -1.77 14.84 -2.53
N PRO A 166 -2.83 15.51 -2.98
CA PRO A 166 -3.99 14.84 -3.54
C PRO A 166 -3.62 14.10 -4.84
N LEU A 167 -4.02 12.83 -4.93
CA LEU A 167 -3.86 11.98 -6.11
C LEU A 167 -5.12 11.99 -6.98
N GLY A 168 -6.28 12.19 -6.36
CA GLY A 168 -7.58 12.16 -7.03
C GLY A 168 -8.53 11.19 -6.33
N ARG A 169 -9.68 10.97 -6.98
CA ARG A 169 -10.68 10.01 -6.51
C ARG A 169 -10.49 8.65 -7.15
N LEU A 170 -10.94 7.61 -6.48
CA LEU A 170 -10.96 6.24 -6.98
C LEU A 170 -12.27 5.58 -6.59
N GLY A 171 -12.93 4.92 -7.55
CA GLY A 171 -14.14 4.15 -7.30
C GLY A 171 -13.81 2.69 -7.00
N LEU A 172 -14.16 2.21 -5.81
CA LEU A 172 -14.12 0.79 -5.46
C LEU A 172 -15.48 0.13 -5.73
N ARG A 173 -15.49 -0.99 -6.43
CA ARG A 173 -16.68 -1.82 -6.61
C ARG A 173 -16.57 -3.07 -5.75
N LEU A 174 -17.71 -3.47 -5.18
CA LEU A 174 -17.82 -4.79 -4.55
C LEU A 174 -17.90 -5.85 -5.64
N VAL A 175 -16.96 -6.80 -5.61
CA VAL A 175 -16.93 -7.96 -6.51
C VAL A 175 -17.01 -9.25 -5.69
N ALA A 176 -17.64 -10.29 -6.21
CA ALA A 176 -17.78 -11.57 -5.52
C ALA A 176 -17.70 -12.72 -6.53
N ALA A 177 -17.41 -13.93 -6.03
CA ALA A 177 -17.56 -15.15 -6.83
C ALA A 177 -19.03 -15.61 -6.89
N PRO A 178 -19.76 -15.72 -5.77
CA PRO A 178 -21.20 -15.95 -5.82
C PRO A 178 -21.96 -14.62 -5.99
N PRO A 179 -22.83 -14.48 -7.00
CA PRO A 179 -23.75 -13.36 -7.07
C PRO A 179 -24.70 -13.39 -5.86
N GLY A 180 -24.90 -12.24 -5.21
CA GLY A 180 -25.87 -12.09 -4.12
C GLY A 180 -25.32 -12.28 -2.70
N THR A 181 -24.01 -12.46 -2.50
CA THR A 181 -23.45 -12.45 -1.15
C THR A 181 -23.73 -11.11 -0.44
N ARG A 182 -24.08 -11.17 0.84
CA ARG A 182 -24.25 -10.01 1.73
C ARG A 182 -23.08 -9.82 2.69
N ARG A 183 -22.01 -10.59 2.50
CA ARG A 183 -20.83 -10.55 3.36
C ARG A 183 -19.63 -10.01 2.61
N VAL A 184 -18.90 -9.08 3.20
CA VAL A 184 -17.76 -8.40 2.55
C VAL A 184 -16.52 -8.59 3.40
N LEU A 185 -15.43 -9.07 2.78
CA LEU A 185 -14.12 -9.11 3.40
C LEU A 185 -13.48 -7.72 3.33
N LEU A 186 -13.24 -7.11 4.48
CA LEU A 186 -12.63 -5.78 4.60
C LEU A 186 -11.34 -5.82 5.42
N PRO A 187 -10.47 -4.79 5.31
CA PRO A 187 -9.35 -4.62 6.22
C PRO A 187 -9.84 -4.57 7.68
N PRO A 188 -8.97 -4.74 8.70
CA PRO A 188 -9.36 -4.52 10.08
C PRO A 188 -10.00 -3.14 10.27
N ARG A 189 -11.02 -3.03 11.12
CA ARG A 189 -11.75 -1.77 11.34
C ARG A 189 -10.83 -0.61 11.75
N GLY A 190 -9.79 -0.89 12.54
CA GLY A 190 -8.79 0.11 12.93
C GLY A 190 -7.90 0.62 11.79
N ALA A 191 -7.87 -0.06 10.63
CA ALA A 191 -7.13 0.37 9.46
C ALA A 191 -8.00 1.10 8.42
N ALA A 192 -9.29 0.77 8.32
CA ALA A 192 -10.21 1.36 7.34
C ALA A 192 -11.61 1.59 7.94
N PRO A 193 -11.74 2.44 8.98
CA PRO A 193 -13.00 2.57 9.71
C PRO A 193 -14.13 3.16 8.86
N LEU A 194 -13.86 4.10 7.95
CA LEU A 194 -14.91 4.67 7.10
C LEU A 194 -15.32 3.73 5.96
N LEU A 195 -14.44 2.83 5.50
CA LEU A 195 -14.84 1.76 4.58
C LEU A 195 -15.83 0.81 5.25
N HIS A 196 -15.60 0.47 6.53
CA HIS A 196 -16.56 -0.32 7.31
C HIS A 196 -17.90 0.40 7.41
N GLN A 197 -17.91 1.70 7.73
CA GLN A 197 -19.14 2.49 7.80
C GLN A 197 -19.88 2.51 6.47
N ALA A 198 -19.18 2.75 5.36
CA ALA A 198 -19.78 2.81 4.03
C ALA A 198 -20.40 1.46 3.63
N VAL A 199 -19.69 0.35 3.86
CA VAL A 199 -20.18 -1.00 3.53
C VAL A 199 -21.36 -1.42 4.41
N VAL A 200 -21.34 -1.10 5.70
CA VAL A 200 -22.47 -1.37 6.62
C VAL A 200 -23.68 -0.52 6.24
N ALA A 201 -23.49 0.74 5.83
CA ALA A 201 -24.58 1.60 5.36
C ALA A 201 -25.27 1.05 4.09
N LEU A 202 -24.56 0.28 3.27
CA LEU A 202 -25.11 -0.47 2.14
C LEU A 202 -25.82 -1.78 2.54
N GLY A 203 -25.94 -2.07 3.84
CA GLY A 203 -26.64 -3.26 4.36
C GLY A 203 -25.83 -4.56 4.31
N PHE A 204 -24.51 -4.47 4.19
CA PHE A 204 -23.63 -5.65 4.18
C PHE A 204 -23.09 -5.98 5.58
N VAL A 205 -22.85 -7.27 5.81
CA VAL A 205 -22.16 -7.78 6.98
C VAL A 205 -20.66 -7.85 6.71
N VAL A 206 -19.85 -7.24 7.57
CA VAL A 206 -18.41 -7.22 7.39
C VAL A 206 -17.74 -8.44 8.02
N GLU A 207 -16.91 -9.15 7.26
CA GLU A 207 -15.93 -10.11 7.77
C GLU A 207 -14.54 -9.42 7.79
N PRO A 208 -13.87 -9.32 8.94
CA PRO A 208 -12.54 -8.74 8.99
C PRO A 208 -11.50 -9.67 8.36
N GLN A 209 -10.55 -9.07 7.64
CA GLN A 209 -9.37 -9.73 7.09
C GLN A 209 -8.58 -10.47 8.19
N PRO A 210 -8.33 -11.79 8.04
CA PRO A 210 -7.42 -12.52 8.92
C PRO A 210 -5.97 -12.02 8.81
N VAL A 211 -5.20 -12.12 9.90
CA VAL A 211 -3.79 -11.66 9.93
C VAL A 211 -2.92 -12.32 8.84
N ALA A 212 -3.18 -13.58 8.50
CA ALA A 212 -2.45 -14.30 7.46
C ALA A 212 -2.77 -13.83 6.03
N CYS A 213 -3.86 -13.10 5.84
CA CYS A 213 -4.41 -12.75 4.54
C CYS A 213 -3.94 -11.36 4.11
N GLN A 214 -2.64 -11.09 3.94
CA GLN A 214 -2.13 -9.73 3.68
C GLN A 214 -1.77 -9.46 2.22
N GLU A 215 -1.60 -10.51 1.43
CA GLU A 215 -1.29 -10.43 0.00
C GLU A 215 -2.58 -10.38 -0.84
N PRO A 216 -2.60 -9.70 -2.00
CA PRO A 216 -3.78 -9.63 -2.86
C PRO A 216 -4.32 -11.01 -3.27
N ALA A 217 -3.43 -11.96 -3.58
CA ALA A 217 -3.84 -13.32 -3.95
C ALA A 217 -4.51 -14.07 -2.79
N ALA A 218 -4.03 -13.88 -1.55
CA ALA A 218 -4.62 -14.48 -0.36
C ALA A 218 -6.02 -13.90 -0.10
N TRP A 219 -6.21 -12.59 -0.34
CA TRP A 219 -7.51 -11.90 -0.26
C TRP A 219 -8.53 -12.50 -1.22
N VAL A 220 -8.17 -12.59 -2.50
CA VAL A 220 -9.03 -13.18 -3.55
C VAL A 220 -9.39 -14.62 -3.20
N LYS A 221 -8.40 -15.43 -2.84
CA LYS A 221 -8.62 -16.83 -2.44
C LYS A 221 -9.59 -16.91 -1.25
N ARG A 222 -9.35 -16.13 -0.20
CA ARG A 222 -10.20 -16.13 1.01
C ARG A 222 -11.63 -15.74 0.68
N ALA A 223 -11.84 -14.74 -0.16
CA ALA A 223 -13.17 -14.32 -0.53
C ALA A 223 -13.92 -15.40 -1.32
N ARG A 224 -13.24 -16.05 -2.27
CA ARG A 224 -13.80 -17.18 -3.02
C ARG A 224 -14.18 -18.35 -2.10
N ASP A 225 -13.24 -18.80 -1.27
CA ASP A 225 -13.42 -19.96 -0.39
C ASP A 225 -14.58 -19.76 0.61
N ARG A 226 -14.92 -18.50 0.92
CA ARG A 226 -15.92 -18.13 1.94
C ARG A 226 -17.17 -17.51 1.36
N GLY A 227 -17.26 -17.36 0.04
CA GLY A 227 -18.37 -16.68 -0.63
C GLY A 227 -18.53 -15.22 -0.19
N LEU A 228 -17.43 -14.49 -0.02
CA LEU A 228 -17.41 -13.09 0.38
C LEU A 228 -17.24 -12.18 -0.83
N ALA A 229 -17.77 -10.97 -0.75
CA ALA A 229 -17.43 -9.88 -1.65
C ALA A 229 -16.14 -9.16 -1.19
N LEU A 230 -15.51 -8.45 -2.12
CA LEU A 230 -14.30 -7.67 -1.91
C LEU A 230 -14.43 -6.29 -2.57
N PRO A 231 -14.00 -5.21 -1.91
CA PRO A 231 -13.83 -3.93 -2.58
C PRO A 231 -12.57 -3.99 -3.45
N LEU A 232 -12.71 -3.77 -4.75
CA LEU A 232 -11.58 -3.64 -5.70
C LEU A 232 -11.86 -2.49 -6.65
N CYS A 233 -10.82 -1.98 -7.32
CA CYS A 233 -10.98 -1.09 -8.46
C CYS A 233 -10.72 -1.87 -9.77
N PRO A 234 -11.75 -2.40 -10.45
CA PRO A 234 -11.54 -3.20 -11.67
C PRO A 234 -10.73 -2.53 -12.77
N PRO A 235 -10.87 -1.20 -13.03
CA PRO A 235 -10.04 -0.51 -14.00
C PRO A 235 -8.53 -0.61 -13.75
N LEU A 236 -8.09 -0.80 -12.50
CA LEU A 236 -6.66 -0.93 -12.14
C LEU A 236 -6.10 -2.35 -12.30
N LEU A 237 -6.93 -3.35 -12.54
CA LEU A 237 -6.55 -4.76 -12.52
C LEU A 237 -6.29 -5.34 -13.92
N GLY A 238 -6.56 -4.56 -14.97
CA GLY A 238 -6.48 -4.99 -16.37
C GLY A 238 -7.76 -5.64 -16.88
N THR A 239 -7.81 -5.88 -18.19
CA THR A 239 -8.91 -6.58 -18.83
C THR A 239 -8.96 -8.03 -18.35
N ASP A 240 -10.16 -8.57 -18.16
CA ASP A 240 -10.41 -9.98 -17.81
C ASP A 240 -9.88 -10.49 -16.46
N TRP A 241 -9.17 -9.67 -15.68
CA TRP A 241 -8.62 -10.10 -14.39
C TRP A 241 -9.71 -10.63 -13.43
N LEU A 242 -10.88 -9.98 -13.40
CA LEU A 242 -12.00 -10.45 -12.60
C LEU A 242 -12.47 -11.84 -13.04
N ALA A 243 -12.69 -12.04 -14.35
CA ALA A 243 -13.11 -13.31 -14.91
C ALA A 243 -12.07 -14.43 -14.68
N ALA A 244 -10.78 -14.12 -14.85
CA ALA A 244 -9.68 -15.04 -14.57
C ALA A 244 -9.62 -15.48 -13.10
N ASN A 245 -10.13 -14.64 -12.19
CA ASN A 245 -10.23 -14.96 -10.77
C ASN A 245 -11.62 -15.50 -10.36
N GLY A 246 -12.54 -15.70 -11.31
CA GLY A 246 -13.91 -16.15 -11.03
C GLY A 246 -14.67 -15.15 -10.15
N LEU A 247 -14.46 -13.86 -10.39
CA LEU A 247 -15.11 -12.76 -9.70
C LEU A 247 -15.94 -11.95 -10.69
N GLU A 248 -17.08 -11.44 -10.23
CA GLU A 248 -17.94 -10.52 -10.97
C GLU A 248 -18.38 -9.35 -10.07
N PRO A 249 -18.61 -8.15 -10.64
CA PRO A 249 -19.17 -7.05 -9.87
C PRO A 249 -20.57 -7.39 -9.35
N LEU A 250 -20.85 -7.03 -8.10
CA LEU A 250 -22.22 -7.09 -7.59
C LEU A 250 -23.08 -6.06 -8.35
N ALA A 251 -24.20 -6.52 -8.91
CA ALA A 251 -25.12 -5.69 -9.66
C ALA A 251 -25.75 -4.59 -8.78
N GLU A 252 -26.20 -3.50 -9.41
CA GLU A 252 -27.05 -2.46 -8.80
C GLU A 252 -26.42 -1.58 -7.71
N LEU A 253 -25.13 -1.72 -7.41
CA LEU A 253 -24.45 -0.88 -6.42
C LEU A 253 -23.59 0.21 -7.07
N PRO A 254 -23.71 1.47 -6.62
CA PRO A 254 -22.76 2.50 -7.01
C PRO A 254 -21.36 2.17 -6.46
N PRO A 255 -20.30 2.66 -7.12
CA PRO A 255 -18.95 2.55 -6.56
C PRO A 255 -18.86 3.27 -5.21
N LEU A 256 -18.05 2.71 -4.33
CA LEU A 256 -17.57 3.35 -3.12
C LEU A 256 -16.45 4.31 -3.52
N GLU A 257 -16.77 5.59 -3.58
CA GLU A 257 -15.82 6.64 -3.93
C GLU A 257 -14.92 6.98 -2.75
N GLU A 258 -13.61 7.00 -2.99
CA GLU A 258 -12.61 7.45 -2.04
C GLU A 258 -11.70 8.51 -2.65
N GLU A 259 -11.15 9.37 -1.79
CA GLU A 259 -10.07 10.26 -2.16
C GLU A 259 -8.74 9.67 -1.69
N LEU A 260 -7.71 9.79 -2.52
CA LEU A 260 -6.37 9.28 -2.24
C LEU A 260 -5.37 10.43 -2.15
N TRP A 261 -4.43 10.31 -1.22
CA TRP A 261 -3.29 11.21 -1.09
C TRP A 261 -1.96 10.45 -1.11
N LEU A 262 -0.94 11.08 -1.66
CA LEU A 262 0.45 10.69 -1.47
C LEU A 262 1.03 11.50 -0.32
N LEU A 263 1.29 10.82 0.78
CA LEU A 263 1.95 11.37 1.95
C LEU A 263 3.47 11.34 1.76
N LEU A 264 4.12 12.49 1.93
CA LEU A 264 5.59 12.64 1.83
C LEU A 264 6.12 13.51 2.97
N PRO A 265 7.39 13.36 3.38
CA PRO A 265 8.07 14.38 4.19
C PRO A 265 8.04 15.73 3.47
N GLU A 266 7.84 16.84 4.20
CA GLU A 266 7.77 18.17 3.59
C GLU A 266 9.00 18.50 2.72
N VAL A 267 10.17 18.10 3.21
CA VAL A 267 11.47 18.28 2.51
C VAL A 267 11.55 17.52 1.19
N ALA A 268 10.74 16.46 1.01
CA ALA A 268 10.79 15.59 -0.16
C ALA A 268 9.82 16.01 -1.28
N VAL A 269 8.81 16.83 -0.98
CA VAL A 269 7.69 17.17 -1.89
C VAL A 269 8.15 17.69 -3.26
N ASN A 270 9.21 18.51 -3.28
CA ASN A 270 9.69 19.16 -4.50
C ASN A 270 10.82 18.41 -5.21
N THR A 271 11.22 17.23 -4.71
CA THR A 271 12.28 16.44 -5.33
C THR A 271 11.81 15.85 -6.66
N ASN A 272 12.74 15.61 -7.59
CA ASN A 272 12.42 15.01 -8.89
C ASN A 272 11.75 13.63 -8.77
N PRO A 273 12.23 12.70 -7.93
CA PRO A 273 11.58 11.39 -7.78
C PRO A 273 10.14 11.53 -7.26
N ALA A 274 9.91 12.40 -6.26
CA ALA A 274 8.58 12.61 -5.70
C ALA A 274 7.59 13.15 -6.73
N ARG A 275 8.01 14.14 -7.55
CA ARG A 275 7.18 14.69 -8.63
C ARG A 275 6.84 13.65 -9.70
N GLN A 276 7.83 12.87 -10.13
CA GLN A 276 7.61 11.79 -11.11
C GLN A 276 6.66 10.71 -10.57
N CYS A 277 6.81 10.32 -9.31
CA CYS A 277 5.89 9.39 -8.64
C CYS A 277 4.47 9.94 -8.57
N LEU A 278 4.31 11.21 -8.17
CA LEU A 278 3.03 11.89 -8.09
C LEU A 278 2.32 11.95 -9.45
N GLU A 279 3.05 12.34 -10.50
CA GLU A 279 2.55 12.40 -11.88
C GLU A 279 2.13 11.02 -12.38
N GLY A 280 2.96 10.00 -12.15
CA GLY A 280 2.66 8.61 -12.52
C GLY A 280 1.40 8.09 -11.83
N LEU A 281 1.26 8.31 -10.53
CA LEU A 281 0.08 7.92 -9.77
C LEU A 281 -1.20 8.60 -10.27
N ARG A 282 -1.15 9.92 -10.51
CA ARG A 282 -2.28 10.69 -11.04
C ARG A 282 -2.68 10.23 -12.44
N ALA A 283 -1.71 9.90 -13.29
CA ALA A 283 -1.95 9.36 -14.61
C ALA A 283 -2.68 8.00 -14.54
N VAL A 284 -2.24 7.09 -13.67
CA VAL A 284 -2.89 5.79 -13.45
C VAL A 284 -4.34 5.96 -12.97
N ILE A 285 -4.60 6.85 -12.01
CA ILE A 285 -5.95 7.13 -11.51
C ILE A 285 -6.84 7.71 -12.61
N SER A 286 -6.30 8.64 -13.40
CA SER A 286 -7.04 9.26 -14.51
C SER A 286 -7.40 8.24 -15.60
N GLN A 287 -6.48 7.32 -15.92
CA GLN A 287 -6.76 6.20 -16.83
C GLN A 287 -7.85 5.26 -16.28
N ALA A 288 -7.84 5.00 -14.97
CA ALA A 288 -8.87 4.20 -14.31
C ALA A 288 -10.27 4.82 -14.47
N HIS A 289 -10.39 6.14 -14.35
CA HIS A 289 -11.65 6.85 -14.58
C HIS A 289 -12.14 6.74 -16.03
N VAL A 290 -11.25 6.94 -17.00
CA VAL A 290 -11.60 6.81 -18.42
C VAL A 290 -12.11 5.40 -18.72
N ALA A 291 -11.40 4.37 -18.24
CA ALA A 291 -11.80 2.98 -18.44
C ALA A 291 -13.13 2.62 -17.74
N ALA A 292 -13.44 3.26 -16.59
CA ALA A 292 -14.73 3.10 -15.91
C ALA A 292 -15.88 3.72 -16.72
N ALA A 293 -15.67 4.93 -17.29
CA ALA A 293 -16.67 5.63 -18.09
C ALA A 293 -17.03 4.85 -19.37
N THR A 294 -16.03 4.34 -20.10
CA THR A 294 -16.25 3.57 -21.33
C THR A 294 -17.06 2.28 -21.07
N LYS A 295 -16.87 1.63 -19.93
CA LYS A 295 -17.66 0.43 -19.57
C LYS A 295 -19.11 0.77 -19.19
N ALA A 296 -19.36 1.94 -18.60
CA ALA A 296 -20.71 2.37 -18.27
C ALA A 296 -21.54 2.70 -19.52
N GLU A 297 -20.91 3.18 -20.59
CA GLU A 297 -21.56 3.46 -21.88
C GLU A 297 -21.91 2.19 -22.65
N VAL A 298 -21.08 1.14 -22.58
CA VAL A 298 -21.34 -0.16 -23.25
C VAL A 298 -22.42 -0.99 -22.55
N GLN A 299 -22.74 -0.68 -21.29
CA GLN A 299 -23.77 -1.38 -20.50
C GLN A 299 -25.15 -0.68 -20.51
N ARG A 300 -25.29 0.44 -21.23
CA ARG A 300 -26.57 1.14 -21.47
C ARG A 300 -27.09 0.82 -22.87
#